data_AF-A0AAV8ZKT9-F1
#
_entry.id   AF-A0AAV8ZKT9-F1
#
_cell.length_a   1.000
_cell.length_b   1.000
_cell.length_c   1.000
_cell.angle_alpha   90.00
_cell.angle_beta   90.00
_cell.angle_gamma   90.00
#
_symmetry.space_group_name_H-M   'P 1'
#
loop_
_entity.id
_entity.type
_entity.pdbx_description
1 polymer ?
#
loop_
_entity_poly.entity_id
_entity_poly.type
_entity_poly.pdbx_seq_one_letter_code
_entity_poly.pdbx_strand_id
1 'polypeptide(L)'
;MKLLESTRFEAINNALSIQTGDSKIIGRIESYSCKMAGGDKALYKRFNAEGIHPSDLQALSPPQGVSPGYSQYSRSVSGDEEGPLCDTISRKTLFYLIATLNSSFPDYDFMDVKVSLHFSF
;
A
#
# COMPACT_ATOMS: atom_id res chain seq x y z
N MET A 1 -9.17 -1.89 9.04
CA MET A 1 -8.74 -0.53 9.49
C MET A 1 -9.94 0.30 9.91
N LYS A 2 -9.77 1.25 10.85
CA LYS A 2 -10.88 2.10 11.33
C LYS A 2 -10.80 3.51 10.74
N LEU A 3 -11.85 3.94 10.04
CA LEU A 3 -11.99 5.31 9.53
C LEU A 3 -12.00 6.31 10.69
N LEU A 4 -11.27 7.41 10.52
CA LEU A 4 -11.23 8.55 11.42
C LEU A 4 -11.94 9.72 10.74
N GLU A 5 -13.14 10.03 11.22
CA GLU A 5 -13.95 11.12 10.66
C GLU A 5 -13.29 12.48 10.93
N SER A 6 -13.34 13.34 9.91
CA SER A 6 -12.79 14.69 9.99
C SER A 6 -13.55 15.62 9.07
N THR A 7 -14.16 16.65 9.65
CA THR A 7 -14.85 17.71 8.91
C THR A 7 -13.92 18.46 7.94
N ARG A 8 -12.61 18.47 8.21
CA ARG A 8 -11.61 19.02 7.29
C ARG A 8 -11.47 18.19 6.03
N PHE A 9 -11.45 16.85 6.16
CA PHE A 9 -11.42 15.97 5.00
C PHE A 9 -12.73 15.99 4.23
N GLU A 10 -13.88 16.15 4.90
CA GLU A 10 -15.15 16.38 4.21
C GLU A 10 -15.12 17.64 3.33
N ALA A 11 -14.62 18.76 3.87
CA ALA A 11 -14.46 20.00 3.10
C ALA A 11 -13.52 19.81 1.90
N ILE A 12 -12.40 19.09 2.08
CA ILE A 12 -11.46 18.77 1.00
C ILE A 12 -12.13 17.85 -0.04
N ASN A 13 -12.86 16.82 0.38
CA ASN A 13 -13.56 15.89 -0.51
C ASN A 13 -14.59 16.61 -1.39
N ASN A 14 -15.31 17.58 -0.82
CA ASN A 14 -16.21 18.43 -1.58
C ASN A 14 -15.46 19.27 -2.63
N ALA A 15 -14.30 19.82 -2.27
CA ALA A 15 -13.45 20.58 -3.21
C ALA A 15 -12.80 19.70 -4.30
N LEU A 16 -12.55 18.42 -4.01
CA LEU A 16 -11.98 17.44 -4.94
C LEU A 16 -13.00 16.84 -5.93
N SER A 17 -14.28 17.23 -5.85
CA SER A 17 -15.29 16.89 -6.84
C SER A 17 -15.45 18.05 -7.84
N ILE A 18 -14.62 18.06 -8.88
CA ILE A 18 -14.52 19.15 -9.85
C ILE A 18 -15.22 18.75 -11.16
N GLN A 19 -16.13 19.59 -11.64
CA GLN A 19 -16.77 19.45 -12.94
C GLN A 19 -16.37 20.61 -13.84
N THR A 20 -15.81 20.31 -15.01
CA THR A 20 -15.43 21.31 -16.01
C THR A 20 -15.92 20.86 -17.38
N GLY A 21 -16.93 21.55 -17.93
CA GLY A 21 -17.60 21.13 -19.15
C GLY A 21 -18.15 19.71 -19.01
N ASP A 22 -17.71 18.82 -19.91
CA ASP A 22 -18.14 17.41 -19.95
C ASP A 22 -17.26 16.47 -19.11
N SER A 23 -16.22 17.00 -18.44
CA SER A 23 -15.28 16.21 -17.63
C SER A 23 -15.55 16.34 -16.14
N LYS A 24 -15.50 15.21 -15.44
CA LYS A 24 -15.63 15.13 -13.98
C LYS A 24 -14.39 14.50 -13.36
N ILE A 25 -13.77 15.20 -12.42
CA ILE A 25 -12.69 14.68 -11.58
C ILE A 25 -13.28 14.46 -10.19
N ILE A 26 -13.07 13.26 -9.65
CA ILE A 26 -13.51 12.91 -8.29
C ILE A 26 -12.27 12.43 -7.53
N GLY A 27 -11.85 13.21 -6.55
CA GLY A 27 -10.88 12.80 -5.55
C GLY A 27 -11.54 12.52 -4.21
N ARG A 28 -10.91 11.66 -3.41
CA ARG A 28 -11.31 11.38 -2.04
C ARG A 28 -10.07 11.22 -1.17
N ILE A 29 -10.04 11.90 -0.04
CA ILE A 29 -9.07 11.74 1.04
C ILE A 29 -9.77 11.22 2.29
N GLU A 30 -9.15 10.22 2.91
CA GLU A 30 -9.62 9.56 4.12
C GLU A 30 -8.43 9.32 5.05
N SER A 31 -8.70 9.22 6.35
CA SER A 31 -7.70 8.85 7.35
C SER A 31 -8.14 7.63 8.13
N TYR A 32 -7.19 6.74 8.38
CA TYR A 32 -7.44 5.46 9.03
C TYR A 32 -6.49 5.26 10.22
N SER A 33 -7.02 4.73 11.31
CA SER A 33 -6.20 4.21 12.40
C SER A 33 -5.61 2.87 12.02
N CYS A 34 -4.29 2.71 12.20
CA CYS A 34 -3.58 1.44 12.07
C CYS A 34 -3.86 0.44 13.21
N LYS A 35 -4.80 0.75 14.12
CA LYS A 35 -5.22 -0.17 15.17
C LYS A 35 -5.92 -1.36 14.53
N MET A 36 -5.37 -2.55 14.74
CA MET A 36 -6.03 -3.80 14.36
C MET A 36 -7.34 -3.93 15.13
N ALA A 37 -8.46 -4.07 14.42
CA ALA A 37 -9.78 -4.27 15.00
C ALA A 37 -10.48 -5.47 14.35
N GLY A 38 -11.38 -6.12 15.09
CA GLY A 38 -12.15 -7.27 14.58
C GLY A 38 -11.25 -8.39 14.01
N GLY A 39 -11.51 -8.77 12.76
CA GLY A 39 -10.79 -9.84 12.05
C GLY A 39 -9.36 -9.50 11.61
N ASP A 40 -8.92 -8.24 11.73
CA ASP A 40 -7.61 -7.78 11.27
C ASP A 40 -6.46 -8.60 11.87
N LYS A 41 -6.59 -9.04 13.14
CA LYS A 41 -5.55 -9.85 13.81
C LYS A 41 -5.40 -11.24 13.20
N ALA A 42 -6.50 -11.86 12.76
CA ALA A 42 -6.46 -13.16 12.10
C ALA A 42 -5.90 -13.02 10.68
N LEU A 43 -6.31 -11.98 9.95
CA LEU A 43 -5.77 -11.66 8.63
C LEU A 43 -4.27 -11.36 8.69
N TYR A 44 -3.82 -10.60 9.68
CA TYR A 44 -2.40 -10.31 9.88
C TYR A 44 -1.56 -11.55 10.13
N LYS A 45 -2.09 -12.52 10.89
CA LYS A 45 -1.42 -13.82 11.09
C LYS A 45 -1.37 -14.62 9.80
N ARG A 46 -2.48 -14.71 9.06
CA ARG A 46 -2.52 -15.41 7.76
C ARG A 46 -1.56 -14.77 6.75
N PHE A 47 -1.46 -13.44 6.76
CA PHE A 47 -0.58 -12.67 5.88
C PHE A 47 0.91 -12.92 6.17
N ASN A 48 1.27 -13.15 7.44
CA ASN A 48 2.63 -13.48 7.86
C ASN A 48 2.73 -14.99 8.11
N ALA A 49 2.74 -15.78 7.03
CA ALA A 49 2.90 -17.23 7.08
C ALA A 49 4.12 -17.66 7.93
N GLU A 50 4.11 -18.91 8.42
CA GLU A 50 5.17 -19.41 9.31
C GLU A 50 6.57 -19.22 8.70
N GLY A 51 7.46 -18.59 9.48
CA GLY A 51 8.85 -18.33 9.09
C GLY A 51 9.14 -16.94 8.52
N ILE A 52 8.13 -16.07 8.34
CA ILE A 52 8.32 -14.72 7.81
C ILE A 52 8.03 -13.67 8.91
N HIS A 53 9.00 -12.77 9.16
CA HIS A 53 8.89 -11.77 10.21
C HIS A 53 8.23 -10.47 9.70
N PRO A 54 7.43 -9.76 10.52
CA PRO A 54 6.78 -8.51 10.12
C PRO A 54 7.71 -7.39 9.64
N SER A 55 8.96 -7.41 10.11
CA SER A 55 9.98 -6.44 9.72
C SER A 55 10.68 -6.82 8.42
N ASP A 56 10.41 -8.00 7.86
CA ASP A 56 11.00 -8.41 6.60
C ASP A 56 10.55 -7.46 5.50
N LEU A 57 11.47 -7.15 4.60
CA LEU A 57 11.24 -6.23 3.51
C LEU A 57 10.65 -6.97 2.31
N GLN A 58 9.63 -6.36 1.71
CA GLN A 58 8.98 -6.85 0.49
C GLN A 58 9.07 -5.78 -0.60
N ALA A 59 9.48 -6.23 -1.79
CA ALA A 59 9.46 -5.44 -3.00
C ALA A 59 8.02 -5.05 -3.38
N LEU A 60 7.83 -3.79 -3.75
CA LEU A 60 6.54 -3.23 -4.19
C LEU A 60 6.28 -3.35 -5.70
N SER A 61 7.25 -3.88 -6.43
CA SER A 61 7.15 -4.14 -7.85
C SER A 61 7.64 -5.55 -8.15
N PRO A 62 7.12 -6.21 -9.20
CA PRO A 62 7.78 -7.37 -9.76
C PRO A 62 9.25 -7.02 -10.01
N PRO A 63 10.20 -7.94 -9.73
CA PRO A 63 11.60 -7.69 -10.07
C PRO A 63 11.66 -7.40 -11.57
N GLN A 64 11.93 -6.14 -11.93
CA GLN A 64 12.20 -5.78 -13.31
C GLN A 64 13.40 -6.63 -13.73
N GLY A 65 13.22 -7.44 -14.78
CA GLY A 65 14.11 -8.54 -15.12
C GLY A 65 15.58 -8.16 -15.08
N VAL A 66 16.24 -8.50 -13.98
CA VAL A 66 17.69 -8.60 -13.91
C VAL A 66 18.02 -10.08 -13.84
N SER A 67 18.86 -10.51 -14.79
CA SER A 67 19.36 -11.86 -14.99
C SER A 67 19.69 -12.59 -13.67
N PRO A 68 19.56 -13.93 -13.62
CA PRO A 68 19.81 -14.70 -12.41
C PRO A 68 21.29 -14.57 -12.01
N GLY A 69 21.58 -13.77 -10.98
CA GLY A 69 22.97 -13.62 -10.51
C GLY A 69 23.22 -12.57 -9.44
N TYR A 70 22.38 -11.56 -9.25
CA TYR A 70 22.63 -10.51 -8.27
C TYR A 70 21.60 -10.49 -7.14
N SER A 71 21.86 -11.31 -6.13
CA SER A 71 21.30 -11.13 -4.79
C SER A 71 22.02 -9.99 -4.08
N GLN A 72 21.54 -8.76 -4.22
CA GLN A 72 21.93 -7.65 -3.35
C GLN A 72 20.68 -6.97 -2.80
N TYR A 73 20.10 -7.65 -1.81
CA TYR A 73 19.18 -7.06 -0.86
C TYR A 73 19.92 -5.95 -0.11
N SER A 74 19.25 -4.81 0.07
CA SER A 74 19.72 -3.63 0.81
C SER A 74 20.80 -2.80 0.12
N ARG A 75 20.37 -1.75 -0.60
CA ARG A 75 21.05 -0.45 -0.54
C ARG A 75 20.05 0.68 -0.84
N SER A 76 19.50 1.27 0.23
CA SER A 76 19.15 2.68 0.23
C SER A 76 20.48 3.46 0.18
N VAL A 77 20.98 3.74 -1.03
CA VAL A 77 22.08 4.69 -1.22
C VAL A 77 21.55 5.80 -2.10
N SER A 78 21.38 6.96 -1.47
CA SER A 78 21.41 8.26 -2.13
C SER A 78 22.76 8.39 -2.86
N GLY A 79 22.75 8.21 -4.17
CA GLY A 79 23.95 8.37 -4.98
C GLY A 79 23.68 7.95 -6.42
N ASP A 80 23.34 8.94 -7.24
CA ASP A 80 23.70 9.18 -8.66
C ASP A 80 23.97 8.01 -9.64
N GLU A 81 23.48 6.81 -9.38
CA GLU A 81 23.61 5.67 -10.30
C GLU A 81 22.22 5.09 -10.60
N GLU A 82 21.88 5.15 -11.88
CA GLU A 82 20.59 4.86 -12.52
C GLU A 82 20.27 3.35 -12.51
N GLY A 83 20.20 2.75 -11.32
CA GLY A 83 19.73 1.39 -11.10
C GLY A 83 18.22 1.36 -10.77
N PRO A 84 17.47 0.31 -11.16
CA PRO A 84 16.05 0.24 -10.85
C PRO A 84 15.87 0.19 -9.32
N LEU A 85 15.33 1.28 -8.78
CA LEU A 85 14.93 1.42 -7.39
C LEU A 85 13.77 0.45 -7.15
N CYS A 86 14.08 -0.76 -6.68
CA CYS A 86 13.05 -1.62 -6.17
C CYS A 86 12.65 -1.09 -4.80
N ASP A 87 11.60 -0.27 -4.74
CA ASP A 87 11.07 0.21 -3.47
C ASP A 87 10.68 -0.99 -2.60
N THR A 88 11.29 -1.06 -1.42
CA THR A 88 11.00 -2.12 -0.45
C THR A 88 10.36 -1.51 0.79
N ILE A 89 9.31 -2.16 1.30
CA ILE A 89 8.67 -1.79 2.56
C ILE A 89 8.57 -2.99 3.49
N SER A 90 8.43 -2.74 4.80
CA SER A 90 8.16 -3.84 5.73
C SER A 90 6.84 -4.54 5.40
N ARG A 91 6.77 -5.85 5.63
CA ARG A 91 5.51 -6.60 5.53
C ARG A 91 4.39 -6.01 6.38
N LYS A 92 4.74 -5.47 7.56
CA LYS A 92 3.78 -4.77 8.42
C LYS A 92 3.19 -3.54 7.72
N THR A 93 4.02 -2.73 7.07
CA THR A 93 3.57 -1.58 6.28
C THR A 93 2.69 -2.04 5.13
N LEU A 94 3.12 -3.07 4.39
CA LEU A 94 2.35 -3.62 3.28
C LEU A 94 0.97 -4.11 3.72
N PHE A 95 0.91 -4.84 4.84
CA PHE A 95 -0.36 -5.25 5.41
C PHE A 95 -1.26 -4.05 5.74
N TYR A 96 -0.71 -2.98 6.33
CA TYR A 96 -1.50 -1.80 6.64
C TYR A 96 -2.05 -1.11 5.38
N LEU A 97 -1.29 -1.09 4.28
CA LEU A 97 -1.76 -0.58 2.99
C LEU A 97 -2.92 -1.44 2.44
N ILE A 98 -2.74 -2.77 2.38
CA ILE A 98 -3.77 -3.70 1.91
C ILE A 98 -5.04 -3.60 2.76
N ALA A 99 -4.91 -3.59 4.09
CA ALA A 99 -6.04 -3.45 5.00
C ALA A 99 -6.74 -2.08 4.87
N THR A 100 -6.01 -1.03 4.51
CA THR A 100 -6.58 0.29 4.24
C THR A 100 -7.39 0.27 2.93
N LEU A 101 -6.85 -0.33 1.86
CA LEU A 101 -7.56 -0.49 0.59
C LEU A 101 -8.86 -1.29 0.77
N ASN A 102 -8.81 -2.43 1.45
CA ASN A 102 -10.00 -3.23 1.78
C ASN A 102 -11.04 -2.46 2.61
N SER A 103 -10.60 -1.49 3.43
CA SER A 103 -11.52 -0.67 4.23
C SER A 103 -12.11 0.49 3.42
N SER A 104 -11.39 1.04 2.45
CA SER A 104 -11.83 2.15 1.58
C SER A 104 -12.70 1.67 0.41
N PHE A 105 -12.51 0.42 -0.01
CA PHE A 105 -13.19 -0.23 -1.13
C PHE A 105 -13.71 -1.63 -0.72
N PRO A 106 -14.81 -1.70 0.06
CA PRO A 106 -15.29 -2.96 0.65
C PRO A 106 -15.79 -3.98 -0.38
N ASP A 107 -16.09 -3.56 -1.61
CA ASP A 107 -16.52 -4.43 -2.70
C ASP A 107 -15.34 -5.19 -3.36
N TYR A 108 -14.11 -4.90 -2.95
CA TYR A 108 -12.89 -5.49 -3.49
C TYR A 108 -12.11 -6.22 -2.38
N ASP A 109 -11.49 -7.35 -2.72
CA ASP A 109 -10.56 -8.07 -1.84
C ASP A 109 -9.12 -7.94 -2.36
N PHE A 110 -8.32 -7.16 -1.65
CA PHE A 110 -6.91 -6.91 -1.96
C PHE A 110 -5.94 -7.91 -1.32
N MET A 111 -6.40 -8.90 -0.55
CA MET A 111 -5.52 -9.86 0.13
C MET A 111 -4.85 -10.85 -0.83
N ASP A 112 -5.56 -11.27 -1.88
CA ASP A 112 -5.08 -12.24 -2.87
C ASP A 112 -4.64 -11.58 -4.19
N VAL A 113 -4.64 -10.24 -4.24
CA VAL A 113 -4.10 -9.51 -5.40
C VAL A 113 -2.60 -9.78 -5.44
N LYS A 114 -2.20 -10.64 -6.40
CA LYS A 114 -0.80 -10.97 -6.66
C LYS A 114 0.03 -9.70 -6.65
N VAL A 115 1.25 -9.84 -6.12
CA VAL A 115 2.32 -8.84 -5.91
C VAL A 115 2.73 -8.01 -7.14
N SER A 116 1.92 -8.04 -8.20
CA SER A 116 1.97 -7.19 -9.39
C SER A 116 1.23 -5.86 -9.22
N LEU A 117 0.66 -5.56 -8.04
CA LEU A 117 0.34 -4.17 -7.69
C LEU A 117 1.65 -3.40 -7.64
N HIS A 118 1.91 -2.60 -8.66
CA HIS A 118 3.01 -1.65 -8.66
C HIS A 118 2.65 -0.52 -7.69
N PHE A 119 3.06 -0.66 -6.43
CA PHE A 119 3.02 0.46 -5.49
C PHE A 119 4.27 1.30 -5.75
N SER A 120 4.10 2.44 -6.42
CA SER A 120 5.09 3.51 -6.43
C SER A 120 4.59 4.55 -5.43
N PHE A 121 5.39 4.85 -4.40
CA PHE A 121 5.11 5.91 -3.43
C PHE A 121 6.01 7.11 -3.68
#